data_AF-A0A2S6SPB3-F1
#
_entry.id   AF-A0A2S6SPB3-F1
#
_cell.length_a   1.000
_cell.length_b   1.000
_cell.length_c   1.000
_cell.angle_alpha   90.00
_cell.angle_beta   90.00
_cell.angle_gamma   90.00
#
_symmetry.space_group_name_H-M   'P 1'
#
loop_
_entity.id
_entity.type
_entity.pdbx_description
1 polymer ?
#
loop_
_entity_poly.entity_id
_entity_poly.type
_entity_poly.pdbx_seq_one_letter_code
_entity_poly.pdbx_strand_id
1 'polypeptide(L)'
;MIKILDRIIDIFLTDLLPKTKISVSKGNKIFGGFILNKDELDCLCIGTNNEIENPIYHGEISTIINFFNIKNLNPKNYYFISSHEPCSL
;
A
#
# COMPACT_ATOMS: atom_id res chain seq x y z
N MET A 1 -13.76 6.56 -16.63
CA MET A 1 -14.13 5.77 -15.44
C MET A 1 -13.45 4.39 -15.42
N ILE A 2 -13.34 3.68 -16.55
CA ILE A 2 -12.61 2.38 -16.65
C ILE A 2 -11.11 2.49 -16.29
N LYS A 3 -10.44 3.62 -16.63
CA LYS A 3 -9.00 3.82 -16.40
C LYS A 3 -8.48 3.66 -14.97
N ILE A 4 -9.23 4.04 -13.94
CA ILE A 4 -8.71 4.00 -12.55
C ILE A 4 -8.69 2.58 -12.01
N LEU A 5 -9.71 1.77 -12.32
CA LEU A 5 -9.77 0.38 -11.87
C LEU A 5 -8.67 -0.45 -12.54
N ASP A 6 -8.49 -0.30 -13.84
CA ASP A 6 -7.41 -0.95 -14.58
C ASP A 6 -6.05 -0.60 -13.97
N ARG A 7 -5.84 0.69 -13.67
CA ARG A 7 -4.59 1.14 -13.05
C ARG A 7 -4.38 0.59 -11.64
N ILE A 8 -5.42 0.49 -10.83
CA ILE A 8 -5.37 -0.16 -9.52
C ILE A 8 -4.96 -1.63 -9.68
N ILE A 9 -5.60 -2.36 -10.59
CA ILE A 9 -5.29 -3.77 -10.85
C ILE A 9 -3.84 -3.94 -11.35
N ASP A 10 -3.39 -3.07 -12.25
CA ASP A 10 -2.00 -3.08 -12.72
C ASP A 10 -1.03 -2.94 -11.56
N ILE A 11 -1.21 -1.94 -10.68
CA ILE A 11 -0.34 -1.72 -9.52
C ILE A 11 -0.39 -2.90 -8.55
N PHE A 12 -1.55 -3.54 -8.37
CA PHE A 12 -1.63 -4.77 -7.60
C PHE A 12 -0.73 -5.87 -8.17
N LEU A 13 -0.78 -6.09 -9.49
CA LEU A 13 -0.06 -7.15 -10.18
C LEU A 13 1.44 -6.87 -10.30
N THR A 14 1.82 -5.65 -10.68
CA THR A 14 3.20 -5.28 -11.01
C THR A 14 4.01 -4.86 -9.80
N ASP A 15 3.37 -4.31 -8.77
CA ASP A 15 4.08 -3.70 -7.65
C ASP A 15 3.74 -4.30 -6.28
N LEU A 16 2.45 -4.40 -5.91
CA LEU A 16 2.06 -4.86 -4.57
C LEU A 16 2.33 -6.35 -4.40
N LEU A 17 1.81 -7.21 -5.27
CA LEU A 17 1.94 -8.67 -5.14
C LEU A 17 3.40 -9.15 -5.07
N PRO A 18 4.32 -8.66 -5.93
CA PRO A 18 5.73 -9.04 -5.82
C PRO A 18 6.35 -8.66 -4.46
N LYS A 19 6.06 -7.46 -3.95
CA LYS A 19 6.57 -7.01 -2.64
C LYS A 19 5.96 -7.81 -1.49
N THR A 20 4.66 -8.07 -1.54
CA THR A 20 3.96 -8.90 -0.56
C THR A 20 4.53 -10.31 -0.55
N LYS A 21 4.81 -10.90 -1.71
CA LYS A 21 5.44 -12.24 -1.80
C LYS A 21 6.80 -12.29 -1.11
N ILE A 22 7.63 -11.26 -1.29
CA ILE A 22 8.91 -11.14 -0.58
C ILE A 22 8.67 -11.00 0.93
N SER A 23 7.73 -10.17 1.37
CA SER A 23 7.43 -10.01 2.80
C SER A 23 6.94 -11.32 3.44
N VAL A 24 6.06 -12.04 2.76
CA VAL A 24 5.53 -13.34 3.21
C VAL A 24 6.64 -14.39 3.31
N SER A 25 7.60 -14.41 2.37
CA SER A 25 8.76 -15.31 2.48
C SER A 25 9.64 -15.05 3.71
N LYS A 26 9.50 -13.88 4.36
CA LYS A 26 10.17 -13.52 5.62
C LYS A 26 9.32 -13.84 6.86
N GLY A 27 8.11 -14.36 6.69
CA GLY A 27 7.20 -14.75 7.78
C GLY A 27 6.08 -13.75 8.08
N ASN A 28 5.98 -12.63 7.36
CA ASN A 28 4.89 -11.67 7.52
C ASN A 28 3.58 -12.16 6.88
N LYS A 29 2.45 -11.54 7.23
CA LYS A 29 1.15 -11.82 6.60
C LYS A 29 1.05 -11.30 5.17
N ILE A 30 0.06 -11.81 4.44
CA ILE A 30 -0.21 -11.51 3.03
C ILE A 30 -0.79 -10.09 2.76
N PHE A 31 -0.91 -9.25 3.79
CA PHE A 31 -1.62 -7.99 3.70
C PHE A 31 -0.71 -6.83 3.29
N GLY A 32 -1.27 -5.88 2.54
CA GLY A 32 -0.55 -4.71 2.06
C GLY A 32 -1.47 -3.62 1.53
N GLY A 33 -0.87 -2.55 1.03
CA GLY A 33 -1.58 -1.44 0.41
C GLY A 33 -0.64 -0.49 -0.31
N PHE A 34 -1.22 0.51 -0.97
CA PHE A 34 -0.47 1.52 -1.69
C PHE A 34 -1.22 2.85 -1.75
N ILE A 35 -0.46 3.92 -2.01
CA ILE A 35 -0.99 5.26 -2.18
C ILE A 35 -1.00 5.62 -3.67
N LEU A 36 -2.16 5.98 -4.19
CA LEU A 36 -2.40 6.32 -5.59
C LEU A 36 -2.64 7.83 -5.73
N ASN A 37 -1.91 8.49 -6.63
CA ASN A 37 -2.18 9.88 -6.99
C ASN A 37 -3.54 10.00 -7.71
N LYS A 38 -4.38 10.96 -7.33
CA LYS A 38 -5.73 11.14 -7.93
C LYS A 38 -5.69 11.63 -9.37
N ASP A 39 -4.70 12.43 -9.72
CA ASP A 39 -4.61 13.11 -11.01
C ASP A 39 -3.87 12.24 -12.02
N GLU A 40 -2.65 11.82 -11.69
CA GLU A 40 -1.77 11.06 -12.59
C GLU A 40 -1.96 9.54 -12.48
N LEU A 41 -2.70 9.06 -11.48
CA LEU A 41 -2.92 7.63 -11.21
C LEU A 41 -1.63 6.81 -11.04
N ASP A 42 -0.57 7.44 -10.56
CA ASP A 42 0.68 6.77 -10.24
C ASP A 42 0.76 6.30 -8.79
N CYS A 43 1.41 5.16 -8.60
CA CYS A 43 1.69 4.60 -7.28
C CYS A 43 2.82 5.40 -6.62
N LEU A 44 2.49 6.16 -5.58
CA LEU A 44 3.46 6.95 -4.83
C LEU A 44 4.32 6.08 -3.90
N CYS A 45 3.68 5.21 -3.12
CA CYS A 45 4.37 4.32 -2.20
C CYS A 45 3.53 3.07 -1.91
N ILE A 46 4.20 2.04 -1.39
CA ILE A 46 3.62 0.73 -1.08
C ILE A 46 4.02 0.35 0.34
N GLY A 47 3.09 -0.24 1.09
CA GLY A 47 3.38 -0.92 2.34
C GLY A 47 2.93 -2.37 2.30
N THR A 48 3.72 -3.23 2.93
CA THR A 48 3.37 -4.64 3.18
C THR A 48 3.42 -4.87 4.67
N ASN A 49 2.64 -5.83 5.16
CA ASN A 49 2.70 -6.26 6.55
C ASN A 49 4.15 -6.57 6.93
N ASN A 50 4.53 -6.08 8.11
CA ASN A 50 5.86 -6.17 8.67
C ASN A 50 5.78 -6.51 10.17
N GLU A 51 4.84 -7.40 10.52
CA GLU A 51 4.53 -7.74 11.90
C GLU A 51 5.67 -8.45 12.64
N ILE A 52 6.57 -9.10 11.89
CA ILE A 52 7.77 -9.72 12.44
C ILE A 52 8.71 -8.65 13.04
N GLU A 53 8.75 -7.44 12.48
CA GLU A 53 9.49 -6.33 13.08
C GLU A 53 8.71 -5.66 14.22
N ASN A 54 7.40 -5.47 14.05
CA ASN A 54 6.53 -4.92 15.08
C ASN A 54 5.09 -5.37 14.86
N PRO A 55 4.40 -5.98 15.85
CA PRO A 55 3.04 -6.52 15.68
C PRO A 55 2.01 -5.51 15.16
N ILE A 56 2.20 -4.20 15.38
CA ILE A 56 1.28 -3.17 14.86
C ILE A 56 1.56 -2.76 13.41
N TYR A 57 2.66 -3.21 12.80
CA TYR A 57 3.00 -2.89 11.41
C TYR A 57 2.21 -3.77 10.45
N HIS A 58 0.90 -3.55 10.45
CA HIS A 58 0.01 -4.03 9.40
C HIS A 58 0.38 -3.39 8.07
N GLY A 59 -0.06 -4.00 6.96
CA GLY A 59 0.21 -3.47 5.63
C GLY A 59 -0.26 -2.03 5.47
N GLU A 60 -1.37 -1.70 6.13
CA GLU A 60 -1.96 -0.38 6.11
C GLU A 60 -1.09 0.64 6.85
N ILE A 61 -0.66 0.29 8.07
CA ILE A 61 0.22 1.13 8.90
C ILE A 61 1.56 1.35 8.20
N SER A 62 2.17 0.30 7.66
CA SER A 62 3.41 0.41 6.88
C SER A 62 3.24 1.32 5.66
N THR A 63 2.08 1.28 5.00
CA THR A 63 1.78 2.17 3.86
C THR A 63 1.70 3.63 4.30
N ILE A 64 0.99 3.91 5.41
CA ILE A 64 0.87 5.26 6.00
C ILE A 64 2.25 5.80 6.41
N ILE A 65 3.07 5.00 7.09
CA ILE A 65 4.43 5.40 7.49
C ILE A 65 5.25 5.77 6.25
N ASN A 66 5.22 4.93 5.21
CA ASN A 66 5.94 5.19 3.97
C ASN A 66 5.46 6.47 3.27
N PHE A 67 4.16 6.77 3.31
CA PHE A 67 3.60 8.02 2.79
C PHE A 67 4.13 9.24 3.53
N PHE A 68 4.05 9.25 4.86
CA PHE A 68 4.46 10.41 5.67
C PHE A 68 5.98 10.60 5.77
N ASN A 69 6.77 9.60 5.37
CA ASN A 69 8.21 9.76 5.17
C ASN A 69 8.55 10.66 3.96
N ILE A 70 7.62 10.88 3.04
CA ILE A 70 7.79 11.76 1.89
C ILE A 70 7.34 13.18 2.28
N LYS A 71 8.23 14.17 2.11
CA LYS A 71 7.97 15.56 2.53
C LYS A 71 7.05 16.30 1.55
N ASN A 72 6.33 17.30 2.05
CA ASN A 72 5.52 18.26 1.29
C ASN A 72 4.33 17.66 0.52
N LEU A 73 3.78 16.52 0.98
CA LEU A 73 2.58 15.94 0.40
C LEU A 73 1.31 16.44 1.11
N ASN A 74 0.24 16.65 0.35
CA ASN A 74 -1.09 16.87 0.89
C ASN A 74 -1.91 15.57 0.78
N PRO A 75 -2.26 14.90 1.90
CA PRO A 75 -3.01 13.64 1.88
C PRO A 75 -4.31 13.68 1.07
N LYS A 76 -4.93 14.85 0.92
CA LYS A 76 -6.17 15.01 0.15
C LYS A 76 -6.01 14.69 -1.34
N ASN A 77 -4.79 14.71 -1.87
CA ASN A 77 -4.49 14.49 -3.28
C ASN A 77 -4.33 13.00 -3.65
N TYR A 78 -4.54 12.09 -2.69
CA TYR A 78 -4.26 10.68 -2.88
C TYR A 78 -5.43 9.78 -2.46
N TYR A 79 -5.49 8.60 -3.06
CA TYR A 79 -6.26 7.47 -2.57
C TYR A 79 -5.35 6.51 -1.82
N PHE A 80 -5.87 5.93 -0.75
CA PHE A 80 -5.24 4.81 -0.08
C PHE A 80 -6.02 3.55 -0.45
N ILE A 81 -5.35 2.64 -1.15
CA ILE A 81 -5.87 1.34 -1.55
C ILE A 81 -5.25 0.26 -0.66
N SER A 82 -6.08 -0.48 0.08
CA SER A 82 -5.68 -1.65 0.86
C SER A 82 -6.06 -2.94 0.14
N SER A 83 -5.29 -4.01 0.36
CA SER A 83 -5.56 -5.33 -0.22
C SER A 83 -6.74 -6.06 0.44
N HIS A 84 -7.21 -5.56 1.57
CA HIS A 84 -8.30 -6.12 2.38
C HIS A 84 -8.97 -4.99 3.18
N GLU A 85 -10.13 -5.30 3.76
CA GLU A 85 -10.80 -4.40 4.69
C GLU A 85 -9.89 -4.14 5.90
N PRO A 86 -9.61 -2.86 6.24
CA PRO A 86 -8.71 -2.54 7.34
C PRO A 86 -9.32 -2.91 8.70
N CYS A 87 -8.46 -3.29 9.63
CA CYS A 87 -8.88 -3.50 11.02
C CYS A 87 -9.16 -2.16 11.75
N SER A 88 -9.71 -2.23 12.96
CA SER A 88 -10.09 -1.05 13.76
C SER A 88 -8.92 -0.29 14.42
N LEU A 89 -7.68 -0.69 14.16
CA LEU A 89 -6.48 -0.08 14.76
C LEU A 89 -6.29 1.37 14.30
#